data_AF-A0AAN9LQK8-F1
#
_entry.id   AF-A0AAN9LQK8-F1
#
_cell.length_a   1.000
_cell.length_b   1.000
_cell.length_c   1.000
_cell.angle_alpha   90.00
_cell.angle_beta   90.00
_cell.angle_gamma   90.00
#
_symmetry.space_group_name_H-M   'P 1'
#
loop_
_entity.id
_entity.type
_entity.pdbx_description
1 polymer ?
#
loop_
_entity_poly.entity_id
_entity_poly.type
_entity_poly.pdbx_seq_one_letter_code
_entity_poly.pdbx_strand_id
1 'polypeptide(L)'
;MGMIVEVENGDENDVVLVPPSNFSMVEDCIFRSSFPNPINFPFLQTLNLRSVIYLCPEPYPEENLEFLRSQNIRLFQFGIEGKTDVSMPILKDSIMEALKVLIDVRNHPVLIHCKRGKHRTGCLVGCLRKLQNWCLSSVFEEYQRFAGVKSRITDLTFIEMFDILSLRQCLYSIIYQYQGYGSKKRRLLYTEENLQKPRLTSF
;
A
#
# COMPACT_ATOMS: atom_id res chain seq x y z
N MET A 1 46.94 4.58 -40.33
CA MET A 1 46.06 3.51 -39.81
C MET A 1 44.94 4.17 -39.03
N GLY A 2 43.86 4.57 -39.71
CA GLY A 2 42.68 5.15 -39.06
C GLY A 2 41.75 4.00 -38.67
N MET A 3 41.44 3.87 -37.38
CA MET A 3 40.46 2.92 -36.88
C MET A 3 39.07 3.37 -37.33
N ILE A 4 38.42 2.49 -38.07
CA ILE A 4 36.98 2.55 -38.37
C ILE A 4 36.28 2.23 -37.05
N VAL A 5 35.50 3.20 -36.55
CA VAL A 5 34.54 2.95 -35.47
C VAL A 5 33.33 2.31 -36.15
N GLU A 6 33.20 1.00 -36.04
CA GLU A 6 31.96 0.32 -36.36
C GLU A 6 30.93 0.71 -35.30
N VAL A 7 29.93 1.48 -35.73
CA VAL A 7 28.72 1.74 -34.96
C VAL A 7 27.93 0.44 -34.99
N GLU A 8 28.06 -0.37 -33.95
CA GLU A 8 27.19 -1.53 -33.78
C GLU A 8 25.76 -1.03 -33.54
N ASN A 9 24.90 -1.46 -34.45
CA ASN A 9 23.49 -1.11 -34.57
C ASN A 9 22.72 -1.43 -33.29
N GLY A 10 21.93 -0.46 -32.83
CA GLY A 10 20.91 -0.68 -31.82
C GLY A 10 19.80 -1.57 -32.36
N ASP A 11 19.43 -2.57 -31.56
CA ASP A 11 18.12 -3.22 -31.50
C ASP A 11 18.09 -4.13 -30.25
N GLU A 12 17.82 -3.54 -29.09
CA GLU A 12 17.21 -4.26 -27.98
C GLU A 12 15.81 -3.67 -27.79
N ASN A 13 14.77 -4.51 -27.88
CA ASN A 13 13.36 -4.13 -27.80
C ASN A 13 13.10 -3.12 -26.67
N ASP A 14 13.01 -1.84 -27.01
CA ASP A 14 12.73 -0.76 -26.06
C ASP A 14 11.25 -0.87 -25.65
N VAL A 15 10.97 -1.77 -24.71
CA VAL A 15 9.61 -1.98 -24.18
C VAL A 15 9.22 -0.68 -23.47
N VAL A 16 8.32 0.09 -24.08
CA VAL A 16 7.81 1.33 -23.49
C VAL A 16 7.13 1.01 -22.17
N LEU A 17 7.79 1.35 -21.06
CA LEU A 17 7.28 1.14 -19.72
C LEU A 17 6.25 2.23 -19.38
N VAL A 18 4.98 1.85 -19.30
CA VAL A 18 3.90 2.78 -18.99
C VAL A 18 3.46 2.60 -17.54
N PRO A 19 3.70 3.58 -16.64
CA PRO A 19 3.18 3.50 -15.27
C PRO A 19 1.65 3.57 -15.26
N PRO A 20 0.98 2.97 -14.26
CA PRO A 20 -0.44 3.16 -14.08
C PRO A 20 -0.77 4.66 -13.87
N SER A 21 -1.99 5.08 -14.22
CA SER A 21 -2.36 6.47 -14.02
C SER A 21 -2.27 6.89 -12.55
N ASN A 22 -1.94 8.15 -12.28
CA ASN A 22 -1.79 8.66 -10.92
C ASN A 22 -0.75 7.90 -10.07
N PHE A 23 0.22 7.23 -10.73
CA PHE A 23 1.34 6.58 -10.06
C PHE A 23 2.29 7.61 -9.43
N SER A 24 2.75 7.33 -8.22
CA SER A 24 3.80 8.09 -7.55
C SER A 24 4.45 7.26 -6.47
N MET A 25 5.71 7.55 -6.16
CA MET A 25 6.31 7.15 -4.89
C MET A 25 5.69 7.97 -3.76
N VAL A 26 5.36 7.33 -2.65
CA VAL A 26 4.91 7.97 -1.41
C VAL A 26 6.08 8.08 -0.45
N GLU A 27 6.78 6.97 -0.24
CA GLU A 27 7.99 6.86 0.57
C GLU A 27 8.89 5.83 -0.08
N ASP A 28 10.12 5.70 0.39
CA ASP A 28 10.97 4.60 -0.05
C ASP A 28 10.25 3.25 0.10
N CYS A 29 10.25 2.47 -0.98
CA CYS A 29 9.55 1.19 -1.09
C CYS A 29 8.01 1.25 -0.86
N ILE A 30 7.38 2.42 -0.88
CA ILE A 30 5.92 2.60 -0.84
C ILE A 30 5.45 3.39 -2.05
N PHE A 31 4.63 2.75 -2.87
CA PHE A 31 4.08 3.34 -4.09
C PHE A 31 2.57 3.50 -3.99
N ARG A 32 2.02 4.46 -4.74
CA ARG A 32 0.58 4.65 -4.94
C ARG A 32 0.24 4.68 -6.42
N SER A 33 -0.97 4.26 -6.79
CA SER A 33 -1.46 4.41 -8.16
C SER A 33 -2.99 4.34 -8.29
N SER A 34 -3.50 4.57 -9.51
CA SER A 34 -4.80 4.05 -9.93
C SER A 34 -4.79 2.53 -10.08
N PHE A 35 -5.94 1.97 -10.43
CA PHE A 35 -6.03 0.56 -10.79
C PHE A 35 -5.06 0.23 -11.94
N PRO A 36 -4.15 -0.74 -11.78
CA PRO A 36 -3.25 -1.17 -12.84
C PRO A 36 -3.98 -1.95 -13.94
N ASN A 37 -3.63 -1.68 -15.20
CA ASN A 37 -4.07 -2.46 -16.35
C ASN A 37 -2.90 -3.31 -16.89
N PRO A 38 -3.15 -4.29 -17.76
CA PRO A 38 -2.11 -5.17 -18.30
C PRO A 38 -0.95 -4.44 -18.98
N ILE A 39 -1.23 -3.32 -19.66
CA ILE A 39 -0.20 -2.45 -20.26
C ILE A 39 0.80 -1.90 -19.24
N ASN A 40 0.44 -1.87 -17.95
CA ASN A 40 1.29 -1.38 -16.88
C ASN A 40 2.14 -2.49 -16.23
N PHE A 41 1.87 -3.77 -16.51
CA PHE A 41 2.56 -4.89 -15.86
C PHE A 41 4.07 -4.88 -16.10
N PRO A 42 4.59 -4.59 -17.31
CA PRO A 42 6.05 -4.48 -17.50
C PRO A 42 6.68 -3.42 -16.60
N PHE A 43 6.02 -2.26 -16.41
CA PHE A 43 6.49 -1.23 -15.49
C PHE A 43 6.41 -1.70 -14.02
N LEU A 44 5.33 -2.39 -13.63
CA LEU A 44 5.21 -2.89 -12.26
C LEU A 44 6.25 -3.97 -11.91
N GLN A 45 6.70 -4.75 -12.89
CA GLN A 45 7.79 -5.70 -12.70
C GLN A 45 9.09 -5.00 -12.30
N THR A 46 9.39 -3.82 -12.85
CA THR A 46 10.62 -3.10 -12.50
C THR A 46 10.66 -2.61 -11.06
N LEU A 47 9.51 -2.53 -10.39
CA LEU A 47 9.41 -2.12 -8.99
C LEU A 47 9.71 -3.25 -8.01
N ASN A 48 9.80 -4.51 -8.47
CA ASN A 48 10.03 -5.70 -7.64
C ASN A 48 9.09 -5.73 -6.42
N LEU A 49 7.80 -5.49 -6.65
CA LEU A 49 6.79 -5.44 -5.60
C LEU A 49 6.75 -6.77 -4.86
N ARG A 50 6.59 -6.71 -3.54
CA ARG A 50 6.32 -7.88 -2.69
C ARG A 50 4.85 -7.98 -2.34
N SER A 51 4.17 -6.84 -2.24
CA SER A 51 2.75 -6.82 -1.93
C SER A 51 1.99 -5.68 -2.61
N VAL A 52 0.67 -5.87 -2.71
CA VAL A 52 -0.28 -4.89 -3.21
C VAL A 52 -1.38 -4.71 -2.18
N ILE A 53 -1.68 -3.46 -1.83
CA ILE A 53 -2.83 -3.09 -1.00
C ILE A 53 -3.93 -2.58 -1.94
N TYR A 54 -5.03 -3.34 -2.02
CA TYR A 54 -6.19 -3.02 -2.83
C TYR A 54 -7.36 -2.58 -1.96
N LEU A 55 -7.81 -1.34 -2.15
CA LEU A 55 -8.77 -0.69 -1.26
C LEU A 55 -10.23 -0.73 -1.75
N CYS A 56 -10.58 -1.61 -2.71
CA CYS A 56 -11.94 -1.68 -3.20
C CYS A 56 -12.63 -3.00 -2.83
N PRO A 57 -13.97 -3.01 -2.66
CA PRO A 57 -14.73 -4.20 -2.31
C PRO A 57 -14.94 -5.14 -3.50
N GLU A 58 -14.83 -4.65 -4.73
CA GLU A 58 -15.00 -5.47 -5.93
C GLU A 58 -13.94 -6.59 -5.99
N PRO A 59 -14.25 -7.77 -6.57
CA PRO A 59 -13.25 -8.81 -6.74
C PRO A 59 -12.10 -8.33 -7.64
N TYR A 60 -10.88 -8.78 -7.35
CA TYR A 60 -9.73 -8.47 -8.18
C TYR A 60 -9.84 -9.22 -9.52
N PRO A 61 -9.63 -8.57 -10.68
CA PRO A 61 -9.70 -9.22 -11.98
C PRO A 61 -8.70 -10.37 -12.11
N GLU A 62 -9.10 -11.44 -12.79
CA GLU A 62 -8.28 -12.67 -12.89
C GLU A 62 -6.94 -12.41 -13.59
N GLU A 63 -6.92 -11.62 -14.67
CA GLU A 63 -5.68 -11.27 -15.38
C GLU A 63 -4.66 -10.57 -14.46
N ASN A 64 -5.13 -9.67 -13.59
CA ASN A 64 -4.27 -9.05 -12.60
C ASN A 64 -3.86 -10.05 -11.51
N LEU A 65 -4.73 -10.96 -11.08
CA LEU A 65 -4.39 -12.01 -10.11
C LEU A 65 -3.32 -12.95 -10.65
N GLU A 66 -3.41 -13.35 -11.92
CA GLU A 66 -2.41 -14.16 -12.61
C GLU A 66 -1.05 -13.46 -12.65
N PHE A 67 -1.04 -12.16 -12.97
CA PHE A 67 0.17 -11.35 -12.88
C PHE A 67 0.78 -11.37 -11.47
N LEU A 68 -0.03 -11.10 -10.43
CA LEU A 68 0.45 -11.12 -9.04
C LEU A 68 1.01 -12.50 -8.65
N ARG A 69 0.33 -13.59 -9.02
CA ARG A 69 0.80 -14.97 -8.78
C ARG A 69 2.13 -15.23 -9.49
N SER A 70 2.27 -14.83 -10.76
CA SER A 70 3.49 -15.03 -11.54
C SER A 70 4.72 -14.33 -10.94
N GLN A 71 4.50 -13.20 -10.27
CA GLN A 71 5.55 -12.39 -9.65
C GLN A 71 5.68 -12.66 -8.13
N ASN A 72 4.95 -13.64 -7.58
CA ASN A 72 4.88 -13.93 -6.13
C ASN A 72 4.50 -12.71 -5.27
N ILE A 73 3.63 -11.84 -5.79
CA ILE A 73 3.14 -10.64 -5.10
C ILE A 73 1.92 -11.01 -4.23
N ARG A 74 1.98 -10.67 -2.95
CA ARG A 74 0.86 -10.88 -2.02
C ARG A 74 -0.19 -9.77 -2.15
N LEU A 75 -1.45 -10.14 -2.37
CA LEU A 75 -2.57 -9.21 -2.38
C LEU A 75 -3.19 -9.07 -0.98
N PHE A 76 -3.32 -7.84 -0.50
CA PHE A 76 -4.09 -7.49 0.69
C PHE A 76 -5.30 -6.64 0.28
N GLN A 77 -6.51 -7.19 0.43
CA GLN A 77 -7.73 -6.51 0.03
C GLN A 77 -8.48 -5.96 1.26
N PHE A 78 -8.79 -4.66 1.22
CA PHE A 78 -9.60 -3.97 2.21
C PHE A 78 -10.78 -3.30 1.51
N GLY A 79 -11.96 -3.90 1.59
CA GLY A 79 -13.15 -3.46 0.89
C GLY A 79 -13.74 -2.17 1.46
N ILE A 80 -13.36 -1.02 0.91
CA ILE A 80 -13.95 0.27 1.28
C ILE A 80 -14.96 0.68 0.20
N GLU A 81 -16.25 0.71 0.54
CA GLU A 81 -17.28 1.10 -0.42
C GLU A 81 -17.10 2.57 -0.86
N GLY A 82 -17.36 2.83 -2.15
CA GLY A 82 -17.13 4.14 -2.75
C GLY A 82 -18.28 5.14 -2.59
N LYS A 83 -19.44 4.71 -2.07
CA LYS A 83 -20.63 5.53 -1.88
C LYS A 83 -20.58 6.22 -0.52
N THR A 84 -21.18 7.41 -0.45
CA THR A 84 -21.20 8.34 0.68
C THR A 84 -21.85 7.81 1.97
N ASP A 85 -22.40 6.60 1.96
CA ASP A 85 -23.18 6.02 3.06
C ASP A 85 -22.43 4.90 3.81
N VAL A 86 -21.09 4.87 3.75
CA VAL A 86 -20.33 4.02 4.67
C VAL A 86 -20.29 4.69 6.03
N SER A 87 -20.79 3.98 7.06
CA SER A 87 -20.64 4.38 8.45
C SER A 87 -19.16 4.63 8.75
N MET A 88 -18.80 5.84 9.18
CA MET A 88 -17.42 6.27 9.48
C MET A 88 -16.58 5.27 10.31
N PRO A 89 -17.14 4.53 11.29
CA PRO A 89 -16.43 3.46 12.00
C PRO A 89 -15.87 2.36 11.09
N ILE A 90 -16.64 1.86 10.12
CA ILE A 90 -16.22 0.74 9.24
C ILE A 90 -15.06 1.19 8.34
N LEU A 91 -15.15 2.42 7.84
CA LEU A 91 -14.07 3.05 7.07
C LEU A 91 -12.80 3.19 7.92
N LYS A 92 -12.94 3.63 9.18
CA LYS A 92 -11.82 3.78 10.12
C LYS A 92 -11.13 2.45 10.36
N ASP A 93 -11.87 1.38 10.61
CA ASP A 93 -11.31 0.06 10.89
C ASP A 93 -10.59 -0.52 9.67
N SER A 94 -11.19 -0.40 8.49
CA SER A 94 -10.58 -0.85 7.23
C SER A 94 -9.27 -0.12 6.92
N ILE A 95 -9.24 1.21 7.11
CA ILE A 95 -8.03 2.02 6.93
C ILE A 95 -6.98 1.69 8.01
N MET A 96 -7.40 1.43 9.25
CA MET A 96 -6.50 1.02 10.32
C MET A 96 -5.80 -0.31 10.02
N GLU A 97 -6.54 -1.32 9.56
CA GLU A 97 -5.95 -2.61 9.17
C GLU A 97 -5.04 -2.48 7.94
N ALA A 98 -5.44 -1.68 6.95
CA ALA A 98 -4.58 -1.38 5.80
C ALA A 98 -3.29 -0.66 6.23
N LEU A 99 -3.39 0.28 7.17
CA LEU A 99 -2.23 1.00 7.71
C LEU A 99 -1.28 0.07 8.46
N LYS A 100 -1.80 -0.92 9.22
CA LYS A 100 -0.98 -1.95 9.88
C LYS A 100 -0.20 -2.81 8.89
N VAL A 101 -0.79 -3.15 7.74
CA VAL A 101 -0.07 -3.87 6.66
C VAL A 101 0.99 -2.96 6.04
N LEU A 102 0.65 -1.68 5.81
CA LEU A 102 1.51 -0.70 5.17
C LEU A 102 2.77 -0.32 5.98
N ILE A 103 2.69 -0.33 7.31
CA ILE A 103 3.83 -0.02 8.18
C ILE A 103 4.76 -1.23 8.43
N ASP A 104 4.33 -2.43 8.04
CA ASP A 104 5.12 -3.64 8.23
C ASP A 104 6.14 -3.80 7.10
N VAL A 105 7.40 -3.47 7.41
CA VAL A 105 8.56 -3.54 6.51
C VAL A 105 8.70 -4.88 5.76
N ARG A 106 8.16 -5.97 6.30
CA ARG A 106 8.20 -7.29 5.66
C ARG A 106 7.40 -7.34 4.35
N ASN A 107 6.42 -6.44 4.18
CA ASN A 107 5.55 -6.37 3.01
C ASN A 107 6.13 -5.49 1.88
N HIS A 108 7.24 -4.79 2.11
CA HIS A 108 7.82 -3.86 1.15
C HIS A 108 8.73 -4.58 0.12
N PRO A 109 8.82 -4.08 -1.13
CA PRO A 109 8.12 -2.91 -1.67
C PRO A 109 6.62 -3.12 -1.90
N VAL A 110 5.80 -2.10 -1.60
CA VAL A 110 4.32 -2.21 -1.60
C VAL A 110 3.69 -1.18 -2.53
N LEU A 111 2.68 -1.61 -3.30
CA LEU A 111 1.84 -0.72 -4.10
C LEU A 111 0.44 -0.58 -3.49
N ILE A 112 0.03 0.66 -3.23
CA ILE A 112 -1.32 0.99 -2.77
C ILE A 112 -2.16 1.46 -3.95
N HIS A 113 -3.31 0.84 -4.20
CA HIS A 113 -4.23 1.37 -5.19
C HIS A 113 -5.70 1.17 -4.83
N CYS A 114 -6.53 1.98 -5.47
CA CYS A 114 -7.97 1.78 -5.54
C CYS A 114 -8.39 1.88 -7.01
N LYS A 115 -9.63 2.28 -7.31
CA LYS A 115 -10.06 2.49 -8.70
C LYS A 115 -9.24 3.59 -9.42
N ARG A 116 -9.03 4.73 -8.76
CA ARG A 116 -8.40 5.92 -9.37
C ARG A 116 -7.19 6.46 -8.60
N GLY A 117 -6.83 5.86 -7.47
CA GLY A 117 -5.71 6.31 -6.65
C GLY A 117 -5.93 7.67 -5.96
N LYS A 118 -7.19 8.10 -5.78
CA LYS A 118 -7.56 9.44 -5.27
C LYS A 118 -8.05 9.40 -3.84
N HIS A 119 -9.32 9.03 -3.63
CA HIS A 119 -10.02 9.12 -2.34
C HIS A 119 -9.48 8.11 -1.32
N ARG A 120 -9.78 6.82 -1.48
CA ARG A 120 -9.40 5.74 -0.55
C ARG A 120 -7.89 5.64 -0.34
N THR A 121 -7.13 5.65 -1.44
CA THR A 121 -5.67 5.69 -1.42
C THR A 121 -5.16 6.96 -0.76
N GLY A 122 -5.77 8.11 -1.02
CA GLY A 122 -5.42 9.38 -0.41
C GLY A 122 -5.68 9.42 1.09
N CYS A 123 -6.78 8.84 1.57
CA CYS A 123 -7.04 8.71 3.00
C CYS A 123 -5.97 7.84 3.68
N LEU A 124 -5.64 6.67 3.11
CA LEU A 124 -4.62 5.79 3.68
C LEU A 124 -3.24 6.47 3.71
N VAL A 125 -2.83 7.11 2.61
CA VAL A 125 -1.57 7.86 2.54
C VAL A 125 -1.58 9.06 3.50
N GLY A 126 -2.70 9.77 3.61
CA GLY A 126 -2.85 10.87 4.56
C GLY A 126 -2.71 10.42 6.02
N CYS A 127 -3.29 9.26 6.37
CA CYS A 127 -3.11 8.64 7.68
C CYS A 127 -1.64 8.23 7.92
N LEU A 128 -0.94 7.72 6.90
CA LEU A 128 0.51 7.46 6.98
C LEU A 128 1.30 8.75 7.25
N ARG A 129 1.04 9.84 6.53
CA ARG A 129 1.73 11.13 6.75
C ARG A 129 1.52 11.68 8.15
N LYS A 130 0.29 11.56 8.65
CA LYS A 130 -0.04 11.98 10.02
C LYS A 130 0.66 11.08 11.05
N LEU A 131 0.87 9.79 10.76
CA LEU A 131 1.73 8.91 11.58
C LEU A 131 3.19 9.37 11.56
N GLN A 132 3.69 9.75 10.38
CA GLN A 132 5.01 10.38 10.17
C GLN A 132 5.11 11.80 10.75
N ASN A 133 4.09 12.28 11.47
CA ASN A 133 4.08 13.56 12.17
C ASN A 133 4.14 14.80 11.25
N TRP A 134 3.65 14.68 10.02
CA TRP A 134 3.47 15.83 9.12
C TRP A 134 2.40 16.78 9.65
N CYS A 135 2.53 18.08 9.37
CA CYS A 135 1.47 19.04 9.68
C CYS A 135 0.26 18.82 8.76
N LEU A 136 -0.95 19.02 9.28
CA LEU A 136 -2.20 18.75 8.55
C LEU A 136 -2.27 19.50 7.21
N SER A 137 -1.77 20.74 7.15
CA SER A 137 -1.72 21.52 5.92
C SER A 137 -0.95 20.81 4.81
N SER A 138 0.22 20.23 5.11
CA SER A 138 1.02 19.49 4.12
C SER A 138 0.33 18.18 3.70
N VAL A 139 -0.33 17.51 4.66
CA VAL A 139 -1.10 16.29 4.37
C VAL A 139 -2.27 16.58 3.43
N PHE A 140 -3.00 17.66 3.68
CA PHE A 140 -4.11 18.08 2.85
C PHE A 140 -3.66 18.51 1.45
N GLU A 141 -2.54 19.23 1.35
CA GLU A 141 -1.96 19.62 0.07
C GLU A 141 -1.58 18.39 -0.78
N GLU A 142 -0.90 17.41 -0.19
CA GLU A 142 -0.56 16.15 -0.87
C GLU A 142 -1.83 15.43 -1.34
N TYR A 143 -2.83 15.27 -0.47
CA TYR A 143 -4.11 14.66 -0.84
C TYR A 143 -4.77 15.40 -2.01
N GLN A 144 -4.87 16.73 -1.92
CA GLN A 144 -5.52 17.57 -2.94
C GLN A 144 -4.79 17.51 -4.27
N ARG A 145 -3.45 17.44 -4.27
CA ARG A 145 -2.62 17.28 -5.47
C ARG A 145 -3.00 16.03 -6.26
N PHE A 146 -3.17 14.89 -5.59
CA PHE A 146 -3.56 13.64 -6.25
C PHE A 146 -5.06 13.55 -6.56
N ALA A 147 -5.92 14.06 -5.69
CA ALA A 147 -7.36 14.08 -5.91
C ALA A 147 -7.74 15.03 -7.07
N GLY A 148 -7.02 16.14 -7.21
CA GLY A 148 -7.27 17.23 -8.16
C GLY A 148 -8.67 17.82 -7.96
N VAL A 149 -9.35 18.15 -9.07
CA VAL A 149 -10.73 18.69 -9.08
C VAL A 149 -11.78 17.79 -8.41
N LYS A 150 -11.43 16.55 -8.06
CA LYS A 150 -12.32 15.60 -7.38
C LYS A 150 -11.98 15.43 -5.89
N SER A 151 -11.23 16.36 -5.31
CA SER A 151 -11.02 16.45 -3.86
C SER A 151 -12.33 16.47 -3.09
N ARG A 152 -12.41 15.77 -1.96
CA ARG A 152 -13.59 15.69 -1.10
C ARG A 152 -13.28 16.22 0.28
N ILE A 153 -14.14 17.10 0.80
CA ILE A 153 -14.03 17.60 2.18
C ILE A 153 -14.18 16.45 3.18
N THR A 154 -15.04 15.47 2.88
CA THR A 154 -15.24 14.27 3.72
C THR A 154 -13.94 13.51 3.98
N ASP A 155 -13.08 13.41 2.97
CA ASP A 155 -11.81 12.70 3.08
C ASP A 155 -10.81 13.50 3.92
N LEU A 156 -10.80 14.83 3.77
CA LEU A 156 -9.97 15.74 4.59
C LEU A 156 -10.38 15.67 6.06
N THR A 157 -11.69 15.79 6.35
CA THR A 157 -12.23 15.64 7.70
C THR A 157 -11.94 14.27 8.28
N PHE A 158 -12.00 13.21 7.46
CA PHE A 158 -11.62 11.87 7.91
C PHE A 158 -10.14 11.82 8.33
N ILE A 159 -9.21 12.33 7.52
CA ILE A 159 -7.78 12.37 7.83
C ILE A 159 -7.52 13.18 9.11
N GLU A 160 -8.20 14.31 9.27
CA GLU A 160 -8.12 15.17 10.45
C GLU A 160 -8.57 14.43 11.73
N MET A 161 -9.69 13.72 11.67
CA MET A 161 -10.29 13.02 12.80
C MET A 161 -9.69 11.65 13.08
N PHE A 162 -8.87 11.11 12.16
CA PHE A 162 -8.30 9.77 12.31
C PHE A 162 -7.34 9.69 13.51
N ASP A 163 -7.68 8.89 14.51
CA ASP A 163 -6.86 8.71 15.71
C ASP A 163 -5.68 7.77 15.45
N ILE A 164 -4.48 8.32 15.56
CA ILE A 164 -3.21 7.61 15.34
C ILE A 164 -2.56 7.19 16.66
N LEU A 165 -3.02 7.74 17.79
CA LEU A 165 -2.43 7.47 19.10
C LEU A 165 -2.52 5.98 19.44
N SER A 166 -3.64 5.33 19.13
CA SER A 166 -3.80 3.89 19.34
C SER A 166 -2.74 3.06 18.59
N LEU A 167 -2.38 3.47 17.37
CA LEU A 167 -1.38 2.77 16.56
C LEU A 167 0.04 3.05 17.07
N ARG A 168 0.34 4.31 17.45
CA ARG A 168 1.63 4.67 18.08
C ARG A 168 1.86 3.90 19.37
N GLN A 169 0.86 3.83 20.24
CA GLN A 169 0.93 3.06 21.49
C GLN A 169 1.18 1.58 21.23
N CYS A 170 0.51 1.00 20.23
CA CYS A 170 0.75 -0.38 19.82
C CYS A 170 2.19 -0.60 19.33
N LEU A 171 2.69 0.26 18.45
CA LEU A 171 4.06 0.20 17.94
C LEU A 171 5.09 0.36 19.06
N TYR A 172 4.91 1.34 19.96
CA TYR A 172 5.80 1.51 21.10
C TYR A 172 5.75 0.31 22.02
N SER A 173 4.57 -0.26 22.33
CA SER A 173 4.44 -1.47 23.13
C SER A 173 5.23 -2.64 22.53
N ILE A 174 5.14 -2.83 21.20
CA ILE A 174 5.95 -3.82 20.48
C ILE A 174 7.44 -3.48 20.62
N ILE A 175 7.86 -2.26 20.29
CA ILE A 175 9.26 -1.85 20.38
C ILE A 175 9.81 -2.07 21.80
N TYR A 176 9.06 -1.69 22.84
CA TYR A 176 9.44 -1.91 24.24
C TYR A 176 9.55 -3.39 24.58
N GLN A 177 8.59 -4.23 24.15
CA GLN A 177 8.67 -5.68 24.34
C GLN A 177 9.91 -6.29 23.68
N TYR A 178 10.34 -5.74 22.54
CA TYR A 178 11.52 -6.21 21.80
C TYR A 178 12.84 -5.62 22.32
N GLN A 179 12.84 -4.39 22.84
CA GLN A 179 14.03 -3.66 23.27
C GLN A 179 14.31 -3.75 24.78
N GLY A 180 13.37 -4.23 25.62
CA GLY A 180 13.62 -4.35 27.05
C GLY A 180 12.76 -5.39 27.78
N TYR A 181 13.44 -6.34 28.44
CA TYR A 181 12.97 -7.25 29.51
C TYR A 181 12.19 -8.54 29.18
N GLY A 182 11.97 -8.91 27.92
CA GLY A 182 11.25 -10.14 27.57
C GLY A 182 12.09 -11.17 26.81
N SER A 183 12.73 -12.10 27.52
CA SER A 183 13.30 -13.30 26.90
C SER A 183 12.18 -14.16 26.28
N LYS A 184 11.87 -13.93 24.99
CA LYS A 184 11.26 -14.84 23.98
C LYS A 184 10.65 -14.00 22.83
N LYS A 185 11.32 -13.98 21.68
CA LYS A 185 10.87 -13.33 20.44
C LYS A 185 9.48 -13.83 20.01
N ARG A 186 8.43 -13.01 20.13
CA ARG A 186 7.09 -13.30 19.58
C ARG A 186 6.82 -12.46 18.33
N ARG A 187 6.84 -13.09 17.16
CA ARG A 187 6.55 -12.48 15.84
C ARG A 187 5.11 -11.95 15.80
N LEU A 188 4.91 -10.79 15.16
CA LEU A 188 3.58 -10.29 14.78
C LEU A 188 2.97 -11.23 13.75
N LEU A 189 1.85 -11.87 14.12
CA LEU A 189 1.08 -12.80 13.30
C LEU A 189 -0.20 -12.12 12.82
N TYR A 190 -0.56 -12.32 11.56
CA TYR A 190 -1.85 -11.88 11.03
C TYR A 190 -2.99 -12.79 11.51
N THR A 191 -4.23 -12.31 11.51
CA THR A 191 -5.41 -13.10 11.95
C THR A 191 -5.54 -14.43 11.19
N GLU A 192 -5.16 -14.46 9.91
CA GLU A 192 -5.12 -15.68 9.08
C GLU A 192 -4.05 -16.68 9.56
N GLU A 193 -2.93 -16.22 10.11
CA GLU A 193 -1.86 -17.06 10.66
C GLU A 193 -2.21 -17.62 12.06
N ASN A 194 -3.22 -17.06 12.74
CA ASN A 194 -3.73 -17.60 14.02
C ASN A 194 -4.61 -18.85 13.84
N LEU A 195 -5.16 -19.07 12.65
CA LEU A 195 -6.06 -20.19 12.36
C LEU A 195 -5.33 -21.53 12.13
N GLN A 196 -4.00 -21.52 11.99
CA GLN A 196 -3.20 -22.71 11.62
C GLN A 196 -2.51 -23.43 12.78
N LYS A 197 -2.79 -23.12 14.05
CA LYS A 197 -2.28 -23.96 15.16
C LYS A 197 -3.33 -24.99 15.60
N PRO A 198 -3.23 -26.26 15.18
CA PRO A 198 -3.92 -27.33 15.88
C PRO A 198 -3.36 -27.38 17.31
N ARG A 199 -4.26 -27.31 18.30
CA ARG A 199 -3.91 -27.61 19.69
C ARG A 199 -3.53 -29.08 19.75
N LEU A 200 -2.23 -29.36 19.81
CA LEU A 200 -1.73 -30.67 20.25
C LEU A 200 -2.17 -30.84 21.71
N THR A 201 -3.24 -31.62 21.92
CA THR A 201 -3.58 -32.17 23.22
C THR A 201 -2.57 -33.26 23.54
N SER A 202 -1.78 -33.03 24.59
CA SER A 202 -0.90 -34.01 25.22
C SER A 202 -1.71 -35.16 25.80
N PHE A 203 -1.30 -36.39 25.49
CA PHE A 203 -1.28 -37.52 26.42
C PHE A 203 0.12 -38.11 26.41
#